data_AF-A0A6P8XXM6-F1
#
_entry.id   AF-A0A6P8XXM6-F1
#
_cell.length_a   1.000
_cell.length_b   1.000
_cell.length_c   1.000
_cell.angle_alpha   90.00
_cell.angle_beta   90.00
_cell.angle_gamma   90.00
#
_symmetry.space_group_name_H-M   'P 1'
#
loop_
_entity.id
_entity.type
_entity.pdbx_description
1 polymer ?
#
loop_
_entity_poly.entity_id
_entity_poly.type
_entity_poly.pdbx_seq_one_letter_code
_entity_poly.pdbx_strand_id
1 'polypeptide(L)'
;MDKAIELDEYRNKILKGSNDLQVCQIEVDKLESEINVQKTTIDRLKTNSKLFGEYDKCKELQNITKNQKTIQLELDDYQNKFRMKENDIRLCQESIGKLNMTTQKRQHTRILTSCISFGDHPGVHQIEALYYDVFDVLCDSQIAGPGWIVIQQRVGGNESFNRDWETYRKGFGSFESDFFLGLEKIHRLTSSQDHELYVHLVFLNGTIKYAQYDNFKISNEENSYALSSLGKFKGNVVDEMRNYLNSKFSTFDQDNDTEDVHNCAVHFKSGWWFTHCYYCNLNALYGKDLNWYPPYELKEARMMIRHRKVK
;
A
#
# COMPACT_ATOMS: atom_id res chain seq x y z
N MET A 1 -110.95 -50.33 54.13
CA MET A 1 -109.88 -49.84 55.02
C MET A 1 -108.56 -49.71 54.25
N ASP A 2 -108.31 -50.53 53.22
CA ASP A 2 -107.03 -50.57 52.47
C ASP A 2 -106.70 -49.37 51.57
N LYS A 3 -107.69 -48.74 50.92
CA LYS A 3 -107.43 -47.62 49.97
C LYS A 3 -106.88 -46.34 50.62
N ALA A 4 -107.16 -46.11 51.90
CA ALA A 4 -106.72 -44.90 52.60
C ALA A 4 -105.25 -44.97 53.03
N ILE A 5 -104.76 -46.17 53.36
CA ILE A 5 -103.35 -46.44 53.73
C ILE A 5 -102.47 -46.31 52.48
N GLU A 6 -102.92 -46.85 51.35
CA GLU A 6 -102.21 -46.76 50.07
C GLU A 6 -102.04 -45.31 49.59
N LEU A 7 -103.08 -44.47 49.74
CA LEU A 7 -103.03 -43.04 49.42
C LEU A 7 -102.03 -42.25 50.29
N ASP A 8 -101.89 -42.61 51.57
CA ASP A 8 -100.97 -41.95 52.49
C ASP A 8 -99.51 -42.38 52.23
N GLU A 9 -99.29 -43.64 51.83
CA GLU A 9 -97.98 -44.10 51.32
C GLU A 9 -97.57 -43.39 50.02
N TYR A 10 -98.50 -43.18 49.08
CA TYR A 10 -98.25 -42.40 47.87
C TYR A 10 -97.93 -40.93 48.20
N ARG A 11 -98.66 -40.31 49.13
CA ARG A 11 -98.36 -38.94 49.60
C ARG A 11 -96.96 -38.84 50.22
N ASN A 12 -96.58 -39.78 51.08
CA ASN A 12 -95.26 -39.81 51.71
C ASN A 12 -94.13 -40.02 50.69
N LYS A 13 -94.33 -40.85 49.66
CA LYS A 13 -93.38 -40.99 48.54
C LYS A 13 -93.24 -39.70 47.73
N ILE A 14 -94.34 -39.00 47.45
CA ILE A 14 -94.34 -37.71 46.74
C ILE A 14 -93.62 -36.64 47.56
N LEU A 15 -93.89 -36.54 48.87
CA LEU A 15 -93.23 -35.61 49.78
C LEU A 15 -91.71 -35.87 49.86
N LYS A 16 -91.32 -37.14 49.97
CA LYS A 16 -89.90 -37.53 49.95
C LYS A 16 -89.26 -37.16 48.62
N GLY A 17 -89.90 -37.48 47.49
CA GLY A 17 -89.42 -37.10 46.16
C GLY A 17 -89.31 -35.59 45.97
N SER A 18 -90.23 -34.80 46.53
CA SER A 18 -90.17 -33.34 46.50
C SER A 18 -89.00 -32.78 47.32
N ASN A 19 -88.74 -33.35 48.51
CA ASN A 19 -87.59 -32.96 49.32
C ASN A 19 -86.27 -33.33 48.64
N ASP A 20 -86.18 -34.53 48.06
CA ASP A 20 -85.00 -34.98 47.32
C ASP A 20 -84.74 -34.07 46.10
N LEU A 21 -85.80 -33.66 45.38
CA LEU A 21 -85.71 -32.72 44.27
C LEU A 21 -85.18 -31.34 44.72
N GLN A 22 -85.62 -30.87 45.90
CA GLN A 22 -85.19 -29.59 46.47
C GLN A 22 -83.70 -29.62 46.87
N VAL A 23 -83.23 -30.75 47.44
CA VAL A 23 -81.81 -30.95 47.75
C VAL A 23 -80.98 -30.96 46.47
N CYS A 24 -81.43 -31.67 45.43
CA CYS A 24 -80.76 -31.65 44.13
C CYS A 24 -80.69 -30.24 43.53
N GLN A 25 -81.73 -29.42 43.66
CA GLN A 25 -81.71 -28.05 43.15
C GLN A 25 -80.68 -27.17 43.86
N ILE A 26 -80.55 -27.28 45.18
CA ILE A 26 -79.53 -26.55 45.96
C ILE A 26 -78.12 -26.95 45.51
N GLU A 27 -77.90 -28.23 45.23
CA GLU A 27 -76.62 -28.74 44.73
C GLU A 27 -76.29 -28.19 43.32
N VAL A 28 -77.31 -28.10 42.45
CA VAL A 28 -77.18 -27.49 41.11
C VAL A 28 -76.82 -26.01 41.22
N ASP A 29 -77.54 -25.24 42.04
CA ASP A 29 -77.28 -23.81 42.23
C ASP A 29 -75.86 -23.56 42.76
N LYS A 30 -75.37 -24.44 43.65
CA LYS A 30 -73.99 -24.41 44.16
C LYS A 30 -72.97 -24.68 43.05
N LEU A 31 -73.19 -25.71 42.24
CA LEU A 31 -72.33 -26.04 41.10
C LEU A 31 -72.31 -24.92 40.05
N GLU A 32 -73.46 -24.28 39.79
CA GLU A 32 -73.53 -23.13 38.89
C GLU A 32 -72.71 -21.93 39.40
N SER A 33 -72.78 -21.66 40.71
CA SER A 33 -71.95 -20.65 41.36
C SER A 33 -70.45 -20.97 41.21
N GLU A 34 -70.04 -22.21 41.46
CA GLU A 34 -68.64 -22.65 41.32
C GLU A 34 -68.15 -22.53 39.87
N ILE A 35 -68.97 -22.93 38.89
CA ILE A 35 -68.67 -22.77 37.46
C ILE A 35 -68.50 -21.30 37.10
N ASN A 36 -69.31 -20.41 37.66
CA ASN A 36 -69.21 -18.98 37.38
C ASN A 36 -67.90 -18.38 37.93
N VAL A 37 -67.49 -18.81 39.13
CA VAL A 37 -66.18 -18.44 39.71
C VAL A 37 -65.02 -18.96 38.84
N GLN A 38 -65.12 -20.19 38.34
CA GLN A 38 -64.08 -20.75 37.46
C GLN A 38 -64.01 -20.01 36.11
N LYS A 39 -65.15 -19.64 35.52
CA LYS A 39 -65.19 -18.83 34.28
C LYS A 39 -64.49 -17.49 34.47
N THR A 40 -64.79 -16.78 35.55
CA THR A 40 -64.13 -15.49 35.83
C THR A 40 -62.62 -15.66 36.06
N THR A 41 -62.20 -16.78 36.67
CA THR A 41 -60.78 -17.11 36.84
C THR A 41 -60.08 -17.37 35.51
N ILE A 42 -60.72 -18.15 34.62
CA ILE A 42 -60.21 -18.42 33.26
C ILE A 42 -60.06 -17.13 32.47
N ASP A 43 -61.03 -16.21 32.55
CA ASP A 43 -60.95 -14.93 31.83
C ASP A 43 -59.82 -14.03 32.36
N ARG A 44 -59.57 -14.04 33.68
CA ARG A 44 -58.40 -13.38 34.27
C ARG A 44 -57.08 -14.00 33.78
N LEU A 45 -56.98 -15.32 33.76
CA LEU A 45 -55.78 -16.02 33.28
C LEU A 45 -55.51 -15.76 31.79
N LYS A 46 -56.55 -15.73 30.96
CA LYS A 46 -56.44 -15.34 29.54
C LYS A 46 -55.92 -13.91 29.37
N THR A 47 -56.38 -12.99 30.21
CA THR A 47 -55.93 -11.59 30.18
C THR A 47 -54.46 -11.47 30.60
N ASN A 48 -54.06 -12.14 31.68
CA ASN A 48 -52.68 -12.16 32.13
C ASN A 48 -51.74 -12.78 31.08
N SER A 49 -52.14 -13.86 30.43
CA SER A 49 -51.36 -14.49 29.36
C SER A 49 -51.10 -13.54 28.19
N LYS A 50 -52.09 -12.73 27.79
CA LYS A 50 -51.89 -11.68 26.76
C LYS A 50 -50.86 -10.63 27.21
N LEU A 51 -50.97 -10.15 28.45
CA LEU A 51 -50.04 -9.16 29.01
C LEU A 51 -48.60 -9.69 29.07
N PHE A 52 -48.40 -10.97 29.42
CA PHE A 52 -47.07 -11.60 29.38
C PHE A 52 -46.49 -11.61 27.96
N GLY A 53 -47.29 -11.93 26.94
CA GLY A 53 -46.85 -11.88 25.54
C GLY A 53 -46.50 -10.46 25.05
N GLU A 54 -47.16 -9.42 25.57
CA GLU A 54 -46.81 -8.02 25.29
C GLU A 54 -45.52 -7.59 26.00
N TYR A 55 -45.27 -8.09 27.20
CA TYR A 55 -44.04 -7.81 27.96
C TYR A 55 -42.78 -8.33 27.25
N ASP A 56 -42.83 -9.55 26.69
CA ASP A 56 -41.70 -10.11 25.94
C ASP A 56 -41.39 -9.32 24.66
N LYS A 57 -42.43 -8.86 23.94
CA LYS A 57 -42.27 -7.96 22.79
C LYS A 57 -41.61 -6.63 23.18
N CYS A 58 -41.98 -6.06 24.33
CA CYS A 58 -41.36 -4.83 24.84
C CYS A 58 -39.86 -5.01 25.12
N LYS A 59 -39.42 -6.16 25.62
CA LYS A 59 -37.99 -6.44 25.82
C LYS A 59 -37.22 -6.51 24.50
N GLU A 60 -37.77 -7.16 23.48
CA GLU A 60 -37.15 -7.20 22.15
C GLU A 60 -37.02 -5.80 21.55
N LEU A 61 -38.07 -4.97 21.65
CA LEU A 61 -38.06 -3.59 21.18
C LEU A 61 -37.01 -2.72 21.89
N GLN A 62 -36.79 -2.92 23.18
CA GLN A 62 -35.74 -2.21 23.94
C GLN A 62 -34.33 -2.56 23.42
N ASN A 63 -34.07 -3.84 23.13
CA ASN A 63 -32.79 -4.28 22.58
C ASN A 63 -32.56 -3.71 21.18
N ILE A 64 -33.57 -3.73 20.32
CA ILE A 64 -33.50 -3.14 18.97
C ILE A 64 -33.20 -1.65 19.07
N THR A 65 -33.88 -0.92 19.97
CA THR A 65 -33.67 0.51 20.16
C THR A 65 -32.23 0.83 20.63
N LYS A 66 -31.67 -0.01 21.50
CA LYS A 66 -30.28 0.13 21.95
C LYS A 66 -29.31 -0.06 20.80
N ASN A 67 -29.49 -1.11 20.00
CA ASN A 67 -28.64 -1.39 18.84
C ASN A 67 -28.74 -0.29 17.79
N GLN A 68 -29.94 0.26 17.56
CA GLN A 68 -30.15 1.39 16.65
C GLN A 68 -29.36 2.63 17.07
N LYS A 69 -29.29 2.93 18.38
CA LYS A 69 -28.46 4.03 18.89
C LYS A 69 -26.97 3.81 18.64
N THR A 70 -26.48 2.58 18.81
CA THR A 70 -25.07 2.26 18.53
C THR A 70 -24.73 2.44 17.06
N ILE A 71 -25.58 1.92 16.16
CA ILE A 71 -25.38 2.08 14.71
C ILE A 71 -25.41 3.55 14.30
N GLN A 72 -26.26 4.37 14.93
CA GLN A 72 -26.31 5.81 14.66
C GLN A 72 -24.99 6.50 15.01
N LEU A 73 -24.37 6.16 16.15
CA LEU A 73 -23.09 6.72 16.55
C LEU A 73 -21.95 6.32 15.60
N GLU A 74 -21.94 5.08 15.12
CA GLU A 74 -20.97 4.63 14.11
C GLU A 74 -21.18 5.35 12.77
N LEU A 75 -22.44 5.54 12.35
CA LEU A 75 -22.76 6.27 11.14
C LEU A 75 -22.28 7.72 11.22
N ASP A 76 -22.47 8.39 12.36
CA ASP A 76 -22.01 9.75 12.58
C ASP A 76 -20.46 9.84 12.54
N ASP A 77 -19.74 8.85 13.07
CA ASP A 77 -18.27 8.75 12.96
C ASP A 77 -17.82 8.60 11.51
N TYR A 78 -18.45 7.72 10.73
CA TYR A 78 -18.14 7.55 9.31
C TYR A 78 -18.43 8.82 8.50
N GLN A 79 -19.53 9.51 8.77
CA GLN A 79 -19.85 10.78 8.12
C GLN A 79 -18.80 11.85 8.44
N ASN A 80 -18.33 11.93 9.68
CA ASN A 80 -17.26 12.85 10.07
C ASN A 80 -15.95 12.54 9.32
N LYS A 81 -15.56 11.26 9.23
CA LYS A 81 -14.38 10.82 8.45
C LYS A 81 -14.52 11.14 6.97
N PHE A 82 -15.70 10.92 6.39
CA PHE A 82 -15.99 11.25 4.99
C PHE A 82 -15.83 12.76 4.74
N ARG A 83 -16.40 13.60 5.61
CA ARG A 83 -16.27 15.07 5.54
C ARG A 83 -14.81 15.53 5.64
N MET A 84 -13.99 14.89 6.47
CA MET A 84 -12.55 15.18 6.53
C MET A 84 -11.87 14.88 5.19
N LYS A 85 -12.18 13.74 4.57
CA LYS A 85 -11.65 13.36 3.26
C LYS A 85 -12.12 14.28 2.14
N GLU A 86 -13.35 14.75 2.17
CA GLU A 86 -13.84 15.77 1.23
C GLU A 86 -13.05 17.08 1.33
N ASN A 87 -12.71 17.51 2.55
CA ASN A 87 -11.85 18.69 2.75
C ASN A 87 -10.43 18.46 2.22
N ASP A 88 -9.84 17.29 2.45
CA ASP A 88 -8.52 16.92 1.88
C ASP A 88 -8.56 16.98 0.35
N ILE A 89 -9.61 16.43 -0.27
CA ILE A 89 -9.81 16.47 -1.73
C ILE A 89 -9.91 17.91 -2.22
N ARG A 90 -10.67 18.78 -1.53
CA ARG A 90 -10.80 20.18 -1.90
C ARG A 90 -9.45 20.91 -1.86
N LEU A 91 -8.65 20.69 -0.82
CA LEU A 91 -7.30 21.28 -0.71
C LEU A 91 -6.37 20.81 -1.83
N CYS A 92 -6.45 19.53 -2.21
CA CYS A 92 -5.74 19.00 -3.38
C CYS A 92 -6.22 19.65 -4.68
N GLN A 93 -7.52 19.83 -4.87
CA GLN A 93 -8.08 20.48 -6.05
C GLN A 93 -7.64 21.95 -6.17
N GLU A 94 -7.61 22.70 -5.07
CA GLU A 94 -7.08 24.07 -5.04
C GLU A 94 -5.60 24.12 -5.42
N SER A 95 -4.81 23.15 -4.94
CA SER A 95 -3.39 23.03 -5.27
C SER A 95 -3.18 22.71 -6.75
N ILE A 96 -3.99 21.81 -7.31
CA ILE A 96 -4.01 21.49 -8.75
C ILE A 96 -4.38 22.75 -9.57
N GLY A 97 -5.37 23.53 -9.12
CA GLY A 97 -5.75 24.79 -9.77
C GLY A 97 -4.57 25.78 -9.85
N LYS A 98 -3.80 25.93 -8.76
CA LYS A 98 -2.58 26.75 -8.74
C LYS A 98 -1.50 26.22 -9.69
N LEU A 99 -1.29 24.90 -9.73
CA LEU A 99 -0.34 24.27 -10.65
C LEU A 99 -0.75 24.46 -12.12
N ASN A 100 -2.06 24.38 -12.44
CA ASN A 100 -2.61 24.61 -13.78
C ASN A 100 -2.42 26.06 -14.26
N MET A 101 -2.61 27.04 -13.37
CA MET A 101 -2.31 28.45 -13.70
C MET A 101 -0.80 28.70 -13.90
N THR A 102 0.04 27.96 -13.19
CA THR A 102 1.50 28.02 -13.33
C THR A 102 1.96 27.37 -14.65
N THR A 103 1.33 26.29 -15.07
CA THR A 103 1.61 25.61 -16.35
C THR A 103 1.08 26.37 -17.57
N GLN A 104 -0.05 27.08 -17.49
CA GLN A 104 -0.50 27.97 -18.59
C GLN A 104 0.44 29.16 -18.82
N LYS A 105 1.13 29.65 -17.78
CA LYS A 105 2.20 30.66 -17.94
C LYS A 105 3.49 30.09 -18.56
N ARG A 106 3.64 28.77 -18.68
CA ARG A 106 4.77 28.07 -19.32
C ARG A 106 4.47 27.62 -20.76
N GLN A 107 3.70 28.38 -21.54
CA GLN A 107 3.60 28.08 -22.97
C GLN A 107 4.84 28.57 -23.71
N HIS A 108 5.57 27.62 -24.30
CA HIS A 108 6.73 27.72 -25.21
C HIS A 108 8.14 27.84 -24.59
N THR A 109 8.50 26.92 -23.69
CA THR A 109 9.88 26.41 -23.64
C THR A 109 9.87 24.98 -24.15
N ARG A 110 10.71 24.66 -25.14
CA ARG A 110 10.94 23.27 -25.58
C ARG A 110 11.33 22.46 -24.34
N ILE A 111 10.49 21.51 -23.96
CA ILE A 111 10.83 20.57 -22.88
C ILE A 111 11.93 19.66 -23.42
N LEU A 112 13.15 19.85 -22.93
CA LEU A 112 14.29 19.01 -23.28
C LEU A 112 14.30 17.83 -22.32
N THR A 113 14.09 16.63 -22.84
CA THR A 113 13.99 15.40 -22.03
C THR A 113 15.30 14.61 -21.97
N SER A 114 16.31 15.02 -22.74
CA SER A 114 17.57 14.30 -22.86
C SER A 114 18.74 15.19 -23.27
N CYS A 115 19.95 14.73 -22.97
CA CYS A 115 21.18 15.40 -23.38
C CYS A 115 21.39 15.45 -24.91
N ILE A 116 20.65 14.66 -25.70
CA ILE A 116 20.73 14.67 -27.16
C ILE A 116 20.42 16.06 -27.72
N SER A 117 19.55 16.81 -27.05
CA SER A 117 19.12 18.14 -27.49
C SER A 117 20.23 19.19 -27.38
N PHE A 118 21.26 18.94 -26.56
CA PHE A 118 22.40 19.83 -26.39
C PHE A 118 23.56 19.51 -27.35
N GLY A 119 23.47 18.40 -28.12
CA GLY A 119 24.48 18.01 -29.09
C GLY A 119 25.86 17.89 -28.44
N ASP A 120 26.82 18.66 -28.97
CA ASP A 120 28.22 18.64 -28.52
C ASP A 120 28.52 19.61 -27.37
N HIS A 121 27.51 20.13 -26.67
CA HIS A 121 27.69 21.03 -25.52
C HIS A 121 27.64 20.24 -24.20
N PRO A 122 28.78 19.76 -23.66
CA PRO A 122 28.81 19.08 -22.38
C PRO A 122 28.55 20.06 -21.23
N GLY A 123 28.30 19.53 -20.04
CA GLY A 123 28.10 20.32 -18.83
C GLY A 123 26.72 20.10 -18.22
N VAL A 124 26.42 20.90 -17.20
CA VAL A 124 25.16 20.78 -16.44
C VAL A 124 24.04 21.45 -17.21
N HIS A 125 22.96 20.70 -17.45
CA HIS A 125 21.76 21.17 -18.13
C HIS A 125 20.50 20.71 -17.39
N GLN A 126 19.42 21.46 -17.55
CA GLN A 126 18.11 21.08 -17.03
C GLN A 126 17.36 20.22 -18.03
N ILE A 127 16.84 19.09 -17.54
CA ILE A 127 15.92 18.24 -18.30
C ILE A 127 14.65 17.97 -17.50
N GLU A 128 13.59 17.60 -18.21
CA GLU A 128 12.33 17.15 -17.61
C GLU A 128 12.14 15.67 -17.96
N ALA A 129 12.08 14.81 -16.95
CA ALA A 129 11.61 13.44 -17.13
C ALA A 129 10.07 13.44 -17.12
N LEU A 130 9.44 12.60 -17.95
CA LEU A 130 7.99 12.52 -18.04
C LEU A 130 7.37 12.34 -16.64
N TYR A 131 6.41 13.20 -16.29
CA TYR A 131 5.69 13.19 -15.00
C TYR A 131 6.57 13.46 -13.77
N TYR A 132 7.66 14.23 -13.92
CA TYR A 132 8.48 14.70 -12.81
C TYR A 132 8.88 16.17 -12.94
N ASP A 133 9.39 16.73 -11.84
CA ASP A 133 9.96 18.06 -11.82
C ASP A 133 11.22 18.14 -12.70
N VAL A 134 11.56 19.36 -13.12
CA VAL A 134 12.80 19.68 -13.83
C VAL A 134 13.97 19.46 -12.87
N PHE A 135 15.01 18.76 -13.35
CA PHE A 135 16.24 18.56 -12.58
C PHE A 135 17.48 18.70 -13.45
N ASP A 136 18.59 19.02 -12.78
CA ASP A 136 19.89 19.15 -13.40
C ASP A 136 20.49 17.76 -13.70
N VAL A 137 21.15 17.65 -14.85
CA VAL A 137 21.94 16.49 -15.26
C VAL A 137 23.28 16.95 -15.83
N LEU A 138 24.32 16.15 -15.66
CA LEU A 138 25.59 16.33 -16.35
C LEU A 138 25.54 15.63 -17.71
N CYS A 139 25.61 16.42 -18.79
CA CYS A 139 25.70 15.90 -20.15
C CYS A 139 27.15 15.70 -20.56
N ASP A 140 27.47 14.52 -21.09
CA ASP A 140 28.75 14.20 -21.71
C ASP A 140 28.59 14.06 -23.23
N SER A 141 29.51 14.70 -23.97
CA SER A 141 29.62 14.59 -25.42
C SER A 141 30.99 14.08 -25.89
N GLN A 142 31.93 13.85 -24.96
CA GLN A 142 33.34 13.65 -25.26
C GLN A 142 33.74 12.17 -25.23
N ILE A 143 33.20 11.39 -24.29
CA ILE A 143 33.67 10.01 -24.05
C ILE A 143 33.09 9.03 -25.08
N ALA A 144 31.79 9.13 -25.33
CA ALA A 144 31.05 8.19 -26.18
C ALA A 144 30.15 8.91 -27.22
N GLY A 145 30.57 10.11 -27.62
CA GLY A 145 29.82 11.01 -28.49
C GLY A 145 28.71 11.78 -27.77
N PRO A 146 27.84 12.52 -28.48
CA PRO A 146 26.84 13.38 -27.85
C PRO A 146 25.68 12.62 -27.22
N GLY A 147 25.03 13.28 -26.25
CA GLY A 147 23.72 12.89 -25.74
C GLY A 147 23.70 11.98 -24.51
N TRP A 148 24.84 11.78 -23.83
CA TRP A 148 24.90 10.96 -22.63
C TRP A 148 24.57 11.77 -21.38
N ILE A 149 23.73 11.21 -20.52
CA ILE A 149 23.49 11.66 -19.15
C ILE A 149 24.41 10.87 -18.23
N VAL A 150 25.29 11.55 -17.50
CA VAL A 150 26.13 10.92 -16.47
C VAL A 150 25.26 10.66 -15.23
N ILE A 151 25.10 9.38 -14.85
CA ILE A 151 24.30 8.96 -13.70
C ILE A 151 25.14 8.69 -12.45
N GLN A 152 26.44 8.45 -12.65
CA GLN A 152 27.41 8.23 -11.59
C GLN A 152 28.80 8.64 -12.08
N GLN A 153 29.59 9.28 -11.22
CA GLN A 153 30.96 9.69 -11.52
C GLN A 153 31.86 9.55 -10.29
N ARG A 154 33.04 8.93 -10.49
CA ARG A 154 34.16 8.83 -9.54
C ARG A 154 35.43 9.34 -10.23
N VAL A 155 35.95 10.48 -9.80
CA VAL A 155 37.11 11.16 -10.40
C VAL A 155 38.10 11.74 -9.38
N GLY A 156 37.68 11.91 -8.12
CA GLY A 156 38.52 12.53 -7.10
C GLY A 156 38.39 11.99 -5.68
N GLY A 157 37.37 11.16 -5.39
CA GLY A 157 37.21 10.56 -4.06
C GLY A 157 36.78 11.53 -2.96
N ASN A 158 36.35 12.73 -3.32
CA ASN A 158 35.95 13.79 -2.39
C ASN A 158 34.55 13.58 -1.79
N GLU A 159 33.75 12.68 -2.36
CA GLU A 159 32.39 12.38 -1.94
C GLU A 159 32.32 10.97 -1.33
N SER A 160 31.69 10.84 -0.16
CA SER A 160 31.45 9.53 0.44
C SER A 160 30.27 8.85 -0.27
N PHE A 161 30.50 7.63 -0.77
CA PHE A 161 29.46 6.76 -1.32
C PHE A 161 28.89 5.79 -0.28
N ASN A 162 29.39 5.82 0.96
CA ASN A 162 28.76 5.13 2.07
C ASN A 162 27.56 5.95 2.59
N ARG A 163 26.42 5.86 1.90
CA ARG A 163 25.22 6.66 2.11
C ARG A 163 23.99 5.77 2.37
N ASP A 164 23.03 6.32 3.09
CA ASP A 164 21.76 5.66 3.40
C ASP A 164 20.83 5.55 2.18
N TRP A 165 19.74 4.79 2.33
CA TRP A 165 18.75 4.56 1.28
C TRP A 165 18.15 5.85 0.75
N GLU A 166 17.71 6.74 1.65
CA GLU A 166 17.08 8.02 1.31
C GLU A 166 18.01 8.90 0.46
N THR A 167 19.29 8.92 0.80
CA THR A 167 20.33 9.68 0.09
C THR A 167 20.62 9.07 -1.28
N TYR A 168 20.73 7.74 -1.41
CA TYR A 168 20.83 7.08 -2.71
C TYR A 168 19.58 7.28 -3.56
N ARG A 169 18.39 7.31 -2.95
CA ARG A 169 17.13 7.60 -3.66
C ARG A 169 17.16 8.98 -4.30
N LYS A 170 17.49 10.01 -3.53
CA LYS A 170 17.51 11.42 -3.97
C LYS A 170 18.67 11.77 -4.89
N GLY A 171 19.82 11.12 -4.68
CA GLY A 171 21.10 11.48 -5.27
C GLY A 171 21.90 12.44 -4.37
N PHE A 172 23.21 12.48 -4.60
CA PHE A 172 24.17 13.22 -3.77
C PHE A 172 25.45 13.53 -4.54
N GLY A 173 26.29 14.40 -3.97
CA GLY A 173 27.55 14.85 -4.55
C GLY A 173 27.41 16.08 -5.45
N SER A 174 28.47 16.38 -6.20
CA SER A 174 28.55 17.55 -7.08
C SER A 174 28.95 17.14 -8.50
N PHE A 175 28.33 17.75 -9.51
CA PHE A 175 28.71 17.54 -10.91
C PHE A 175 30.16 17.98 -11.23
N GLU A 176 30.76 18.82 -10.38
CA GLU A 176 32.18 19.20 -10.48
C GLU A 176 33.14 18.13 -9.96
N SER A 177 32.64 17.09 -9.28
CA SER A 177 33.45 16.04 -8.66
C SER A 177 32.72 14.69 -8.69
N ASP A 178 32.78 13.93 -7.60
CA ASP A 178 32.13 12.65 -7.44
C ASP A 178 30.63 12.85 -7.11
N PHE A 179 29.75 12.12 -7.80
CA PHE A 179 28.31 12.20 -7.55
C PHE A 179 27.56 10.93 -7.97
N PHE A 180 26.34 10.81 -7.45
CA PHE A 180 25.34 9.84 -7.86
C PHE A 180 24.02 10.55 -8.13
N LEU A 181 23.45 10.39 -9.33
CA LEU A 181 22.29 11.17 -9.78
C LEU A 181 21.05 10.96 -8.91
N GLY A 182 20.89 9.75 -8.37
CA GLY A 182 19.76 9.33 -7.53
C GLY A 182 18.93 8.24 -8.20
N LEU A 183 18.60 7.18 -7.46
CA LEU A 183 17.88 6.02 -7.96
C LEU A 183 16.52 6.40 -8.55
N GLU A 184 15.80 7.33 -7.92
CA GLU A 184 14.48 7.73 -8.41
C GLU A 184 14.55 8.46 -9.76
N LYS A 185 15.58 9.30 -9.96
CA LYS A 185 15.82 9.96 -11.25
C LYS A 185 16.21 8.96 -12.32
N ILE A 186 17.10 8.01 -12.00
CA ILE A 186 17.54 6.96 -12.93
C ILE A 186 16.37 6.04 -13.31
N HIS A 187 15.52 5.66 -12.36
CA HIS A 187 14.32 4.87 -12.61
C HIS A 187 13.38 5.59 -13.58
N ARG A 188 13.06 6.86 -13.32
CA ARG A 188 12.18 7.66 -14.19
C ARG A 188 12.72 7.79 -15.62
N LEU A 189 14.01 8.08 -15.76
CA LEU A 189 14.66 8.15 -17.08
C LEU A 189 14.53 6.82 -17.83
N THR A 190 14.95 5.72 -17.21
CA THR A 190 15.00 4.40 -17.85
C THR A 190 13.64 3.69 -17.97
N SER A 191 12.61 4.14 -17.25
CA SER A 191 11.24 3.64 -17.39
C SER A 191 10.45 4.37 -18.46
N SER A 192 10.77 5.65 -18.71
CA SER A 192 10.06 6.47 -19.69
C SER A 192 10.35 6.06 -21.14
N GLN A 193 11.59 5.65 -21.43
CA GLN A 193 12.07 5.24 -22.75
C GLN A 193 13.25 4.28 -22.62
N ASP A 194 13.51 3.48 -23.65
CA ASP A 194 14.66 2.58 -23.69
C ASP A 194 15.97 3.36 -23.68
N HIS A 195 16.86 3.01 -22.75
CA HIS A 195 18.17 3.63 -22.59
C HIS A 195 19.28 2.60 -22.78
N GLU A 196 20.35 2.99 -23.46
CA GLU A 196 21.63 2.28 -23.40
C GLU A 196 22.46 2.77 -22.21
N LEU A 197 23.30 1.89 -21.66
CA LEU A 197 24.29 2.19 -20.62
C LEU A 197 25.69 2.11 -21.21
N TYR A 198 26.53 3.09 -20.89
CA TYR A 198 27.97 3.09 -21.15
C TYR A 198 28.72 3.29 -19.83
N VAL A 199 29.61 2.38 -19.52
CA VAL A 199 30.50 2.45 -18.36
C VAL A 199 31.91 2.75 -18.86
N HIS A 200 32.43 3.91 -18.48
CA HIS A 200 33.79 4.34 -18.77
C HIS A 200 34.70 4.03 -17.58
N LEU A 201 35.84 3.39 -17.85
CA LEU A 201 36.75 2.89 -16.82
C LEU A 201 38.18 3.36 -17.12
N VAL A 202 38.78 4.09 -16.18
CA VAL A 202 40.19 4.48 -16.24
C VAL A 202 40.92 3.77 -15.11
N PHE A 203 41.86 2.88 -15.46
CA PHE A 203 42.66 2.14 -14.49
C PHE A 203 43.83 3.00 -13.97
N LEU A 204 44.38 2.65 -12.80
CA LEU A 204 45.52 3.37 -12.21
C LEU A 204 46.75 3.46 -13.12
N ASN A 205 46.95 2.47 -14.00
CA ASN A 205 48.03 2.47 -14.99
C ASN A 205 47.74 3.35 -16.23
N GLY A 206 46.64 4.10 -16.25
CA GLY A 206 46.22 4.96 -17.36
C GLY A 206 45.48 4.23 -18.49
N THR A 207 45.30 2.90 -18.40
CA THR A 207 44.53 2.15 -19.41
C THR A 207 43.06 2.56 -19.34
N ILE A 208 42.47 2.85 -20.50
CA ILE A 208 41.04 3.15 -20.62
C ILE A 208 40.31 1.94 -21.21
N LYS A 209 39.23 1.53 -20.56
CA LYS A 209 38.33 0.48 -21.04
C LYS A 209 36.87 0.89 -20.91
N TYR A 210 35.98 0.10 -21.50
CA TYR A 210 34.55 0.35 -21.43
C TYR A 210 33.71 -0.92 -21.50
N ALA A 211 32.52 -0.83 -20.90
CA ALA A 211 31.40 -1.75 -21.06
C ALA A 211 30.18 -0.98 -21.57
N GLN A 212 29.46 -1.53 -22.54
CA GLN A 212 28.25 -0.94 -23.08
C GLN A 212 27.13 -1.99 -23.15
N TYR A 213 25.92 -1.56 -22.84
CA TYR A 213 24.71 -2.37 -22.89
C TYR A 213 23.65 -1.64 -23.70
N ASP A 214 23.08 -2.30 -24.70
CA ASP A 214 22.06 -1.68 -25.57
C ASP A 214 20.67 -1.53 -24.92
N ASN A 215 20.53 -1.94 -23.67
CA ASN A 215 19.38 -1.65 -22.81
C ASN A 215 19.85 -1.59 -21.34
N PHE A 216 19.26 -0.69 -20.55
CA PHE A 216 19.50 -0.55 -19.13
C PHE A 216 18.26 0.01 -18.45
N LYS A 217 17.73 -0.71 -17.47
CA LYS A 217 16.53 -0.30 -16.72
C LYS A 217 16.57 -0.77 -15.29
N ILE A 218 16.20 0.12 -14.38
CA ILE A 218 15.97 -0.21 -12.98
C ILE A 218 14.49 -0.10 -12.63
N SER A 219 14.02 -0.93 -11.70
CA SER A 219 12.63 -0.90 -11.23
C SER A 219 12.35 0.30 -10.32
N ASN A 220 11.11 0.44 -9.88
CA ASN A 220 10.71 1.46 -8.91
C ASN A 220 11.17 1.11 -7.47
N GLU A 221 10.91 2.01 -6.53
CA GLU A 221 11.24 1.84 -5.11
C GLU A 221 10.55 0.64 -4.45
N GLU A 222 9.30 0.35 -4.81
CA GLU A 222 8.54 -0.81 -4.30
C GLU A 222 9.25 -2.14 -4.61
N ASN A 223 9.99 -2.17 -5.72
CA ASN A 223 10.82 -3.30 -6.13
C ASN A 223 12.31 -3.09 -5.82
N SER A 224 12.63 -2.24 -4.85
CA SER A 224 13.98 -1.92 -4.38
C SER A 224 14.97 -1.54 -5.49
N TYR A 225 14.51 -0.80 -6.50
CA TYR A 225 15.32 -0.35 -7.64
C TYR A 225 16.15 -1.46 -8.32
N ALA A 226 15.61 -2.68 -8.39
CA ALA A 226 16.27 -3.82 -8.98
C ALA A 226 16.74 -3.56 -10.42
N LEU A 227 17.91 -4.08 -10.79
CA LEU A 227 18.43 -4.03 -12.15
C LEU A 227 17.59 -4.93 -13.07
N SER A 228 16.45 -4.40 -13.51
CA SER A 228 15.38 -5.15 -14.19
C SER A 228 15.69 -5.48 -15.65
N SER A 229 16.60 -4.76 -16.30
CA SER A 229 16.99 -5.07 -17.67
C SER A 229 18.41 -4.63 -17.99
N LEU A 230 19.13 -5.51 -18.68
CA LEU A 230 20.46 -5.26 -19.21
C LEU A 230 20.56 -5.90 -20.60
N GLY A 231 20.79 -5.09 -21.62
CA GLY A 231 20.76 -5.49 -23.02
C GLY A 231 21.98 -6.30 -23.48
N LYS A 232 22.20 -6.38 -24.79
CA LYS A 232 23.39 -7.00 -25.38
C LYS A 232 24.63 -6.24 -24.95
N PHE A 233 25.62 -6.98 -24.47
CA PHE A 233 26.91 -6.44 -24.06
C PHE A 233 27.82 -6.18 -25.26
N LYS A 234 28.58 -5.09 -25.20
CA LYS A 234 29.72 -4.78 -26.06
C LYS A 234 30.77 -4.05 -25.23
N GLY A 235 32.03 -4.47 -25.29
CA GLY A 235 33.09 -3.81 -24.53
C GLY A 235 34.44 -4.48 -24.73
N ASN A 236 35.46 -3.93 -24.08
CA ASN A 236 36.82 -4.50 -24.00
C ASN A 236 37.20 -4.91 -22.57
N VAL A 237 36.18 -5.23 -21.77
CA VAL A 237 36.24 -5.81 -20.42
C VAL A 237 35.36 -7.06 -20.36
N VAL A 238 35.43 -7.78 -19.24
CA VAL A 238 34.48 -8.85 -18.92
C VAL A 238 33.12 -8.22 -18.54
N ASP A 239 32.02 -8.88 -18.90
CA ASP A 239 30.65 -8.44 -18.59
C ASP A 239 30.30 -8.72 -17.12
N GLU A 240 30.84 -7.91 -16.21
CA GLU A 240 30.64 -8.09 -14.76
C GLU A 240 29.23 -7.67 -14.31
N MET A 241 28.61 -6.68 -14.97
CA MET A 241 27.28 -6.21 -14.59
C MET A 241 26.19 -7.26 -14.82
N ARG A 242 26.40 -8.22 -15.72
CA ARG A 242 25.45 -9.31 -15.98
C ARG A 242 25.10 -10.09 -14.73
N ASN A 243 26.05 -10.24 -13.82
CA ASN A 243 25.89 -10.98 -12.58
C ASN A 243 24.91 -10.33 -11.60
N TYR A 244 24.52 -9.06 -11.83
CA TYR A 244 23.56 -8.32 -11.01
C TYR A 244 22.18 -8.20 -11.64
N LEU A 245 21.96 -8.85 -12.78
CA LEU A 245 20.66 -8.79 -13.44
C LEU A 245 19.57 -9.38 -12.51
N ASN A 246 18.52 -8.60 -12.28
CA ASN A 246 17.44 -8.84 -11.31
C ASN A 246 17.82 -8.69 -9.83
N SER A 247 19.06 -8.35 -9.49
CA SER A 247 19.43 -8.03 -8.11
C SER A 247 18.84 -6.69 -7.70
N LYS A 248 18.43 -6.61 -6.42
CA LYS A 248 17.91 -5.39 -5.79
C LYS A 248 19.06 -4.49 -5.34
N PHE A 249 18.80 -3.19 -5.24
CA PHE A 249 19.77 -2.26 -4.69
C PHE A 249 19.81 -2.39 -3.15
N SER A 250 20.98 -2.36 -2.54
CA SER A 250 21.15 -2.41 -1.08
C SER A 250 22.00 -1.25 -0.60
N THR A 251 21.70 -0.75 0.59
CA THR A 251 22.48 0.23 1.35
C THR A 251 22.72 -0.29 2.77
N PHE A 252 23.56 0.40 3.56
CA PHE A 252 23.90 -0.09 4.90
C PHE A 252 22.69 -0.16 5.85
N ASP A 253 21.65 0.62 5.58
CA ASP A 253 20.40 0.72 6.35
C ASP A 253 19.22 -0.03 5.70
N GLN A 254 19.39 -0.54 4.48
CA GLN A 254 18.39 -1.35 3.80
C GLN A 254 19.04 -2.50 3.04
N ASP A 255 18.97 -3.69 3.65
CA ASP A 255 19.51 -4.92 3.11
C ASP A 255 18.51 -5.58 2.14
N ASN A 256 18.87 -5.63 0.86
CA ASN A 256 18.12 -6.34 -0.17
C ASN A 256 19.02 -7.29 -0.98
N ASP A 257 20.23 -7.61 -0.50
CA ASP A 257 21.17 -8.44 -1.24
C ASP A 257 20.83 -9.95 -1.07
N THR A 258 21.65 -10.82 -1.66
CA THR A 258 21.43 -12.28 -1.61
C THR A 258 22.43 -12.97 -0.70
N GLU A 259 23.16 -12.23 0.12
CA GLU A 259 24.11 -12.77 1.09
C GLU A 259 23.38 -13.17 2.37
N ASP A 260 23.58 -14.41 2.80
CA ASP A 260 22.83 -14.97 3.93
C ASP A 260 23.45 -14.61 5.29
N VAL A 261 24.74 -14.23 5.32
CA VAL A 261 25.50 -14.10 6.57
C VAL A 261 25.59 -12.66 7.06
N HIS A 262 25.63 -11.68 6.14
CA HIS A 262 25.86 -10.29 6.49
C HIS A 262 25.39 -9.33 5.39
N ASN A 263 25.09 -8.09 5.73
CA ASN A 263 24.77 -7.06 4.75
C ASN A 263 26.04 -6.64 3.98
N CYS A 264 26.06 -6.87 2.66
CA CYS A 264 27.19 -6.54 1.80
C CYS A 264 27.48 -5.03 1.77
N ALA A 265 26.45 -4.19 1.79
CA ALA A 265 26.59 -2.74 1.78
C ALA A 265 27.22 -2.20 3.07
N VAL A 266 27.00 -2.85 4.22
CA VAL A 266 27.71 -2.54 5.48
C VAL A 266 29.20 -2.87 5.35
N HIS A 267 29.53 -4.03 4.79
CA HIS A 267 30.91 -4.50 4.69
C HIS A 267 31.73 -3.70 3.67
N PHE A 268 31.15 -3.45 2.48
CA PHE A 268 31.80 -2.74 1.37
C PHE A 268 31.50 -1.24 1.32
N LYS A 269 30.81 -0.71 2.35
CA LYS A 269 30.62 0.73 2.62
C LYS A 269 30.16 1.52 1.40
N SER A 270 29.16 0.98 0.69
CA SER A 270 28.65 1.55 -0.55
C SER A 270 27.24 1.03 -0.82
N GLY A 271 26.48 1.73 -1.66
CA GLY A 271 25.22 1.22 -2.18
C GLY A 271 25.42 0.62 -3.56
N TRP A 272 24.90 -0.59 -3.81
CA TRP A 272 25.03 -1.28 -5.09
C TRP A 272 23.95 -2.33 -5.27
N TRP A 273 23.82 -2.88 -6.49
CA TRP A 273 23.02 -4.08 -6.74
C TRP A 273 23.77 -5.33 -6.26
N PHE A 274 24.04 -5.43 -4.96
CA PHE A 274 24.83 -6.53 -4.40
C PHE A 274 24.15 -7.90 -4.62
N THR A 275 24.99 -8.94 -4.69
CA THR A 275 24.59 -10.35 -4.65
C THR A 275 25.24 -11.03 -3.45
N HIS A 276 26.36 -11.74 -3.63
CA HIS A 276 27.05 -12.49 -2.57
C HIS A 276 28.59 -12.39 -2.72
N CYS A 277 29.23 -11.24 -2.55
CA CYS A 277 28.63 -9.91 -2.40
C CYS A 277 28.69 -9.11 -3.71
N TYR A 278 29.81 -9.13 -4.42
CA TYR A 278 29.97 -8.37 -5.66
C TYR A 278 31.03 -8.97 -6.60
N TYR A 279 30.87 -8.67 -7.89
CA TYR A 279 31.78 -8.91 -9.01
C TYR A 279 32.52 -7.63 -9.44
N CYS A 280 31.83 -6.48 -9.42
CA CYS A 280 32.38 -5.14 -9.55
C CYS A 280 31.77 -4.18 -8.52
N ASN A 281 32.45 -3.09 -8.16
CA ASN A 281 31.84 -2.08 -7.29
C ASN A 281 32.36 -0.69 -7.64
N LEU A 282 31.56 0.02 -8.44
CA LEU A 282 31.85 1.39 -8.86
C LEU A 282 31.50 2.44 -7.79
N ASN A 283 30.76 2.04 -6.76
CA ASN A 283 30.40 2.89 -5.62
C ASN A 283 31.27 2.64 -4.39
N ALA A 284 32.24 1.74 -4.46
CA ALA A 284 33.14 1.41 -3.35
C ALA A 284 33.97 2.61 -2.88
N LEU A 285 34.70 2.41 -1.78
CA LEU A 285 35.68 3.37 -1.30
C LEU A 285 36.70 3.71 -2.40
N TYR A 286 36.89 5.00 -2.65
CA TYR A 286 37.76 5.49 -3.71
C TYR A 286 39.22 5.06 -3.48
N GLY A 287 39.93 4.78 -4.56
CA GLY A 287 41.31 4.29 -4.53
C GLY A 287 41.40 2.80 -4.20
N LYS A 288 41.05 2.40 -2.97
CA LYS A 288 41.32 1.04 -2.48
C LYS A 288 40.41 -0.04 -3.09
N ASP A 289 39.10 0.24 -3.13
CA ASP A 289 38.11 -0.81 -3.44
C ASP A 289 37.32 -0.48 -4.71
N LEU A 290 37.55 0.68 -5.34
CA LEU A 290 36.90 1.07 -6.58
C LEU A 290 37.40 0.19 -7.74
N ASN A 291 36.57 -0.72 -8.22
CA ASN A 291 37.01 -1.72 -9.19
C ASN A 291 35.92 -2.13 -10.19
N TRP A 292 36.36 -2.57 -11.38
CA TRP A 292 35.51 -3.30 -12.32
C TRP A 292 35.65 -4.81 -12.15
N TYR A 293 36.84 -5.30 -11.84
CA TYR A 293 37.10 -6.71 -11.55
C TYR A 293 38.30 -6.77 -10.60
N PRO A 294 38.15 -7.27 -9.36
CA PRO A 294 39.26 -7.37 -8.42
C PRO A 294 40.41 -8.23 -8.98
N PRO A 295 41.69 -7.91 -8.71
CA PRO A 295 42.17 -6.83 -7.84
C PRO A 295 42.47 -5.52 -8.59
N TYR A 296 41.93 -5.30 -9.78
CA TYR A 296 42.28 -4.14 -10.60
C TYR A 296 41.49 -2.89 -10.16
N GLU A 297 42.20 -2.00 -9.47
CA GLU A 297 41.70 -0.71 -9.01
C GLU A 297 41.56 0.30 -10.16
N LEU A 298 40.49 1.10 -10.09
CA LEU A 298 40.19 2.17 -11.02
C LEU A 298 40.67 3.50 -10.43
N LYS A 299 41.27 4.32 -11.29
CA LYS A 299 41.50 5.73 -11.03
C LYS A 299 40.19 6.51 -11.18
N GLU A 300 39.43 6.25 -12.24
CA GLU A 300 38.18 6.96 -12.53
C GLU A 300 37.13 5.98 -13.08
N ALA A 301 35.87 6.24 -12.76
CA ALA A 301 34.73 5.49 -13.27
C ALA A 301 33.56 6.43 -13.56
N ARG A 302 32.86 6.21 -14.68
CA ARG A 302 31.59 6.90 -14.97
C ARG A 302 30.57 5.93 -15.53
N MET A 303 29.34 6.01 -15.04
CA MET A 303 28.19 5.36 -15.65
C MET A 303 27.33 6.41 -16.34
N MET A 304 26.99 6.17 -17.59
CA MET A 304 26.25 7.12 -18.42
C MET A 304 25.11 6.42 -19.15
N ILE A 305 23.96 7.06 -19.26
CA ILE A 305 22.81 6.54 -20.01
C ILE A 305 22.43 7.48 -21.15
N ARG A 306 21.92 6.92 -22.25
CA ARG A 306 21.43 7.69 -23.39
C ARG A 306 20.23 6.99 -24.01
N HIS A 307 19.28 7.75 -24.53
CA HIS A 307 18.14 7.17 -25.24
C HIS A 307 18.63 6.32 -26.42
N ARG A 308 18.13 5.09 -26.52
CA ARG A 308 18.41 4.21 -27.65
C ARG A 308 17.65 4.71 -28.87
N LYS A 309 18.36 5.15 -29.91
CA LYS A 309 17.74 5.40 -31.22
C LYS A 309 17.32 4.05 -31.81
N VAL A 310 16.02 3.83 -31.98
CA VAL A 310 15.51 2.73 -32.80
C VAL A 310 16.04 3.00 -34.21
N LYS A 311 16.87 2.09 -34.73
CA LYS A 311 17.34 2.13 -36.12
C LYS A 311 16.26 1.63 -37.04
#